data_AF-A0A7K3VW08-F1
#
_entry.id   AF-A0A7K3VW08-F1
#
_cell.length_a   1.000
_cell.length_b   1.000
_cell.length_c   1.000
_cell.angle_alpha   90.00
_cell.angle_beta   90.00
_cell.angle_gamma   90.00
#
_symmetry.space_group_name_H-M   'P 1'
#
loop_
_entity.id
_entity.type
_entity.pdbx_description
1 polymer ?
#
loop_
_entity_poly.entity_id
_entity_poly.type
_entity_poly.pdbx_seq_one_letter_code
_entity_poly.pdbx_strand_id
1 'polypeptide(L)'
;MSDGPDPDDVPSALAELTGYELWEHTQRWGEQVAAARERMLAAPSPSARVALAPGFLRPVRQLLTLRLVAVARARRRAFPVSVPPADSHGIATLWAEVFWAARARSPDDDSGVLSTTDVSIRGLLALQPSDLADPDELRAWCERLESVEETFDGLDMEAQAALEELQAAVEHQQQVRRGAS
;
A
#
# COMPACT_ATOMS: atom_id res chain seq x y z
N MET A 1 30.27 12.85 2.03
CA MET A 1 28.91 13.38 2.22
C MET A 1 28.06 12.81 1.11
N SER A 2 27.20 11.85 1.42
CA SER A 2 26.28 11.27 0.44
C SER A 2 24.94 11.94 0.65
N ASP A 3 24.56 12.80 -0.29
CA ASP A 3 23.17 13.20 -0.52
C ASP A 3 22.43 11.96 -1.02
N GLY A 4 21.81 11.22 -0.10
CA GLY A 4 20.79 10.24 -0.41
C GLY A 4 19.43 10.95 -0.38
N PRO A 5 18.49 10.61 -1.26
CA PRO A 5 17.16 11.20 -1.26
C PRO A 5 16.53 11.09 0.14
N ASP A 6 16.02 12.22 0.65
CA ASP A 6 15.34 12.31 1.94
C ASP A 6 14.10 11.38 1.91
N PRO A 7 13.87 10.52 2.92
CA PRO A 7 12.68 9.69 2.99
C PRO A 7 11.35 10.47 2.97
N ASP A 8 11.37 11.78 3.24
CA ASP A 8 10.20 12.66 3.11
C ASP A 8 10.10 13.36 1.73
N ASP A 9 11.13 13.28 0.88
CA ASP A 9 11.12 13.71 -0.53
C ASP A 9 10.64 12.55 -1.43
N VAL A 10 9.42 12.08 -1.18
CA VAL A 10 8.71 11.28 -2.18
C VAL A 10 8.02 12.29 -3.12
N PRO A 11 8.61 12.62 -4.29
CA PRO A 11 8.22 13.83 -5.00
C PRO A 11 6.87 13.64 -5.69
N SER A 12 6.26 14.74 -6.14
CA SER A 12 5.17 14.77 -7.16
C SER A 12 5.41 13.80 -8.35
N ALA A 13 6.64 13.35 -8.57
CA ALA A 13 7.01 12.26 -9.49
C ALA A 13 6.17 10.98 -9.32
N LEU A 14 5.76 10.56 -8.11
CA LEU A 14 4.90 9.38 -7.97
C LEU A 14 3.51 9.61 -8.58
N ALA A 15 3.00 10.84 -8.51
CA ALA A 15 1.72 11.23 -9.12
C ALA A 15 1.77 11.24 -10.66
N GLU A 16 2.97 11.25 -11.25
CA GLU A 16 3.20 11.25 -12.70
C GLU A 16 3.47 9.84 -13.27
N LEU A 17 3.83 8.86 -12.42
CA LEU A 17 4.06 7.49 -12.87
C LEU A 17 2.83 6.89 -13.55
N THR A 18 3.06 6.30 -14.72
CA THR A 18 2.09 5.44 -15.40
C THR A 18 1.77 4.20 -14.57
N GLY A 19 0.67 3.51 -14.90
CA GLY A 19 0.30 2.26 -14.21
C GLY A 19 1.38 1.17 -14.34
N TYR A 20 2.05 1.10 -15.49
CA TYR A 20 3.11 0.12 -15.72
C TYR A 20 4.37 0.43 -14.89
N GLU A 21 4.82 1.70 -14.88
CA GLU A 21 5.97 2.09 -14.06
C GLU A 21 5.69 1.87 -12.57
N LEU A 22 4.49 2.21 -12.10
CA LEU A 22 4.10 1.96 -10.71
C LEU A 22 4.16 0.46 -10.36
N TRP A 23 3.68 -0.41 -11.25
CA TRP A 23 3.78 -1.85 -11.08
C TRP A 23 5.24 -2.33 -11.05
N GLU A 24 6.07 -1.89 -12.00
CA GLU A 24 7.49 -2.26 -12.06
C GLU A 24 8.25 -1.84 -10.80
N HIS A 25 8.03 -0.60 -10.35
CA HIS A 25 8.61 -0.09 -9.11
C HIS A 25 8.14 -0.88 -7.89
N THR A 26 6.86 -1.27 -7.83
CA THR A 26 6.30 -2.09 -6.75
C THR A 26 6.99 -3.46 -6.68
N GLN A 27 7.14 -4.15 -7.83
CA GLN A 27 7.82 -5.45 -7.88
C GLN A 27 9.28 -5.35 -7.41
N ARG A 28 10.01 -4.35 -7.92
CA ARG A 28 11.41 -4.11 -7.55
C ARG A 28 11.59 -3.86 -6.05
N TRP A 29 10.68 -3.12 -5.42
CA TRP A 29 10.73 -2.89 -3.98
C TRP A 29 10.31 -4.13 -3.17
N GLY A 30 9.35 -4.92 -3.68
CA GLY A 30 8.99 -6.22 -3.10
C GLY A 30 10.18 -7.18 -3.03
N GLU A 31 10.93 -7.31 -4.13
CA GLU A 31 12.16 -8.11 -4.17
C GLU A 31 13.21 -7.62 -3.17
N GLN A 32 13.39 -6.30 -3.04
CA GLN A 32 14.31 -5.72 -2.06
C GLN A 32 13.88 -5.99 -0.61
N VAL A 33 12.58 -5.94 -0.31
CA VAL A 33 12.03 -6.30 1.00
C VAL A 33 12.30 -7.77 1.30
N ALA A 34 12.03 -8.68 0.36
CA ALA A 34 12.30 -10.10 0.52
C ALA A 34 13.79 -10.37 0.81
N ALA A 35 14.69 -9.80 -0.01
CA ALA A 35 16.13 -9.93 0.20
C ALA A 35 16.62 -9.30 1.52
N ALA A 36 16.00 -8.22 1.98
CA ALA A 36 16.32 -7.61 3.27
C ALA A 36 15.82 -8.45 4.45
N ARG A 37 14.63 -9.03 4.36
CA ARG A 37 14.08 -9.98 5.32
C ARG A 37 14.98 -11.20 5.50
N GLU A 38 15.43 -11.80 4.40
CA GLU A 38 16.33 -12.96 4.45
C GLU A 38 17.65 -12.63 5.16
N ARG A 39 18.26 -11.47 4.83
CA ARG A 39 19.47 -11.00 5.50
C ARG A 39 19.28 -10.76 7.00
N MET A 40 18.14 -10.17 7.38
CA MET A 40 17.78 -9.97 8.78
C MET A 40 17.62 -11.30 9.53
N LEU A 41 16.94 -12.29 8.94
CA LEU A 41 16.74 -13.60 9.55
C LEU A 41 18.05 -14.40 9.67
N ALA A 42 18.94 -14.28 8.68
CA ALA A 42 20.24 -14.94 8.67
C ALA A 42 21.29 -14.27 9.58
N ALA A 43 21.01 -13.08 10.13
CA ALA A 43 21.96 -12.37 10.96
C ALA A 43 22.29 -13.15 12.25
N PRO A 44 23.58 -13.28 12.60
CA PRO A 44 24.03 -14.20 13.64
C PRO A 44 23.75 -13.70 15.06
N SER A 45 23.34 -12.44 15.24
CA SER A 45 23.14 -11.85 16.56
C SER A 45 22.07 -10.76 16.55
N PRO A 46 21.47 -10.44 17.72
CA PRO A 46 20.55 -9.31 17.85
C PRO A 46 21.16 -7.99 17.39
N SER A 47 22.40 -7.68 17.76
CA SER A 47 23.08 -6.45 17.34
C SER A 47 23.30 -6.38 15.82
N ALA A 48 23.58 -7.52 15.18
CA ALA A 48 23.69 -7.58 13.72
C ALA A 48 22.33 -7.31 13.04
N ARG A 49 21.23 -7.81 13.61
CA ARG A 49 19.86 -7.48 13.14
C ARG A 49 19.55 -6.00 13.27
N VAL A 50 19.81 -5.40 14.43
CA VAL A 50 19.60 -3.96 14.65
C VAL A 50 20.39 -3.11 13.66
N ALA A 51 21.63 -3.51 13.34
CA ALA A 51 22.45 -2.80 12.35
C ALA A 51 21.90 -2.91 10.91
N LEU A 52 21.23 -4.02 10.57
CA LEU A 52 20.62 -4.25 9.27
C LEU A 52 19.21 -3.64 9.15
N ALA A 53 18.52 -3.42 10.27
CA ALA A 53 17.12 -3.00 10.32
C ALA A 53 16.80 -1.73 9.51
N PRO A 54 17.63 -0.66 9.48
CA PRO A 54 17.36 0.49 8.61
C PRO A 54 17.28 0.12 7.12
N GLY A 55 18.09 -0.84 6.68
CA GLY A 55 18.10 -1.38 5.32
C GLY A 55 16.94 -2.34 5.01
N PHE A 56 16.14 -2.70 6.00
CA PHE A 56 14.87 -3.43 5.86
C PHE A 56 13.67 -2.46 5.93
N LEU A 57 13.64 -1.58 6.93
CA LEU A 57 12.53 -0.64 7.15
C LEU A 57 12.36 0.36 6.00
N ARG A 58 13.45 0.83 5.39
CA ARG A 58 13.37 1.76 4.25
C ARG A 58 12.67 1.12 3.04
N PRO A 59 13.10 -0.05 2.52
CA PRO A 59 12.37 -0.75 1.47
C PRO A 59 10.90 -1.01 1.79
N VAL A 60 10.57 -1.40 3.03
CA VAL A 60 9.17 -1.66 3.42
C VAL A 60 8.32 -0.38 3.30
N ARG A 61 8.83 0.76 3.78
CA ARG A 61 8.12 2.05 3.65
C ARG A 61 7.92 2.45 2.18
N GLN A 62 8.92 2.21 1.33
CA GLN A 62 8.81 2.49 -0.10
C GLN A 62 7.77 1.60 -0.78
N LEU A 63 7.78 0.29 -0.49
CA LEU A 63 6.78 -0.64 -0.97
C LEU A 63 5.36 -0.22 -0.56
N LEU A 64 5.13 0.05 0.74
CA LEU A 64 3.82 0.49 1.22
C LEU A 64 3.35 1.78 0.55
N THR A 65 4.24 2.74 0.35
CA THR A 65 3.89 4.00 -0.31
C THR A 65 3.40 3.75 -1.73
N LEU A 66 4.12 2.95 -2.51
CA LEU A 66 3.74 2.62 -3.89
C LEU A 66 2.42 1.84 -3.96
N ARG A 67 2.25 0.86 -3.06
CA ARG A 67 1.01 0.08 -2.97
C ARG A 67 -0.18 0.96 -2.62
N LEU A 68 -0.05 1.86 -1.64
CA LEU A 68 -1.10 2.79 -1.27
C LEU A 68 -1.42 3.80 -2.38
N VAL A 69 -0.42 4.29 -3.10
CA VAL A 69 -0.64 5.15 -4.29
C VAL A 69 -1.45 4.41 -5.35
N ALA A 70 -1.12 3.14 -5.62
CA ALA A 70 -1.85 2.31 -6.57
C ALA A 70 -3.32 2.14 -6.15
N VAL A 71 -3.56 1.70 -4.91
CA VAL A 71 -4.90 1.48 -4.35
C VAL A 71 -5.71 2.77 -4.34
N ALA A 72 -5.15 3.88 -3.84
CA ALA A 72 -5.84 5.17 -3.81
C ALA A 72 -6.25 5.61 -5.22
N ARG A 73 -5.37 5.48 -6.22
CA ARG A 73 -5.68 5.80 -7.62
C ARG A 73 -6.77 4.91 -8.20
N ALA A 74 -6.69 3.59 -7.99
CA ALA A 74 -7.70 2.65 -8.46
C ALA A 74 -9.07 3.01 -7.87
N ARG A 75 -9.12 3.24 -6.56
CA ARG A 75 -10.36 3.62 -5.86
C ARG A 75 -10.92 4.96 -6.31
N ARG A 76 -10.10 6.00 -6.52
CA ARG A 76 -10.56 7.29 -7.06
C ARG A 76 -11.20 7.16 -8.44
N ARG A 77 -10.70 6.25 -9.29
CA ARG A 77 -11.27 5.98 -10.62
C ARG A 77 -12.57 5.21 -10.52
N ALA A 78 -12.61 4.19 -9.66
CA ALA A 78 -13.76 3.32 -9.47
C ALA A 78 -14.94 4.01 -8.77
N PHE A 79 -14.64 4.89 -7.82
CA PHE A 79 -15.62 5.51 -6.94
C PHE A 79 -15.44 7.03 -6.98
N PRO A 80 -16.22 7.77 -7.79
CA PRO A 80 -16.15 9.23 -7.86
C PRO A 80 -16.69 9.90 -6.56
N VAL A 81 -15.80 9.91 -5.55
CA VAL A 81 -15.62 10.68 -4.30
C VAL A 81 -16.79 10.94 -3.33
N SER A 82 -16.55 10.59 -2.06
CA SER A 82 -17.14 11.20 -0.84
C SER A 82 -16.10 11.64 0.22
N VAL A 83 -14.78 11.66 -0.07
CA VAL A 83 -13.74 12.08 0.91
C VAL A 83 -12.70 12.97 0.22
N PRO A 84 -12.28 14.10 0.82
CA PRO A 84 -11.22 14.93 0.27
C PRO A 84 -9.94 14.10 0.07
N PRO A 85 -9.25 14.23 -1.08
CA PRO A 85 -7.98 13.55 -1.29
C PRO A 85 -6.96 14.04 -0.26
N ALA A 86 -6.04 13.15 0.12
CA ALA A 86 -4.89 13.51 0.92
C ALA A 86 -4.01 14.53 0.17
N ASP A 87 -3.89 15.76 0.70
CA ASP A 87 -2.96 16.78 0.17
C ASP A 87 -1.48 16.45 0.46
N SER A 88 -1.19 15.34 1.16
CA SER A 88 0.16 14.89 1.51
C SER A 88 0.42 13.42 1.10
N HIS A 89 1.67 13.12 0.73
CA HIS A 89 2.10 11.84 0.17
C HIS A 89 2.61 10.83 1.21
N GLY A 90 2.35 11.06 2.50
CA GLY A 90 2.76 10.16 3.57
C GLY A 90 1.89 8.90 3.64
N ILE A 91 2.48 7.77 4.04
CA ILE A 91 1.80 6.46 4.22
C ILE A 91 0.52 6.62 5.08
N ALA A 92 0.60 7.35 6.19
CA ALA A 92 -0.54 7.55 7.09
C ALA A 92 -1.69 8.32 6.41
N THR A 93 -1.38 9.32 5.59
CA THR A 93 -2.39 10.14 4.90
C THR A 93 -3.03 9.38 3.75
N LEU A 94 -2.22 8.69 2.94
CA LEU A 94 -2.71 7.83 1.87
C LEU A 94 -3.59 6.70 2.43
N TRP A 95 -3.15 6.10 3.54
CA TRP A 95 -3.95 5.09 4.23
C TRP A 95 -5.26 5.66 4.76
N ALA A 96 -5.26 6.84 5.40
CA ALA A 96 -6.48 7.46 5.90
C ALA A 96 -7.51 7.69 4.77
N GLU A 97 -7.06 8.15 3.60
CA GLU A 97 -7.92 8.29 2.43
C GLU A 97 -8.54 6.95 2.01
N VAL A 98 -7.71 5.92 1.84
CA VAL A 98 -8.16 4.57 1.45
C VAL A 98 -9.12 3.98 2.49
N PHE A 99 -8.78 4.10 3.77
CA PHE A 99 -9.56 3.60 4.90
C PHE A 99 -10.95 4.22 4.92
N TRP A 100 -11.05 5.56 4.88
CA TRP A 100 -12.34 6.24 4.95
C TRP A 100 -13.17 6.03 3.67
N ALA A 101 -12.53 5.97 2.50
CA ALA A 101 -13.21 5.65 1.26
C ALA A 101 -13.79 4.21 1.26
N ALA A 102 -13.07 3.25 1.83
CA ALA A 102 -13.55 1.87 1.99
C ALA A 102 -14.67 1.78 3.04
N ARG A 103 -14.50 2.44 4.20
CA ARG A 103 -15.51 2.46 5.26
C ARG A 103 -16.83 3.09 4.82
N ALA A 104 -16.78 4.19 4.06
CA ALA A 104 -17.98 4.85 3.55
C ALA A 104 -18.79 3.98 2.56
N ARG A 105 -18.11 3.07 1.86
CA ARG A 105 -18.73 2.13 0.90
C ARG A 105 -19.39 0.94 1.60
N SER A 106 -18.83 0.50 2.73
CA SER A 106 -19.34 -0.61 3.52
C SER A 106 -19.45 -0.21 4.99
N PRO A 107 -20.44 0.63 5.37
CA PRO A 107 -20.60 1.13 6.73
C PRO A 107 -20.96 0.04 7.73
N ASP A 108 -21.52 -1.08 7.26
CA ASP A 108 -21.88 -2.24 8.07
C ASP A 108 -20.83 -3.36 8.02
N ASP A 109 -19.66 -3.12 7.40
CA ASP A 109 -18.55 -4.08 7.46
C ASP A 109 -17.92 -4.12 8.86
N ASP A 110 -18.25 -5.18 9.59
CA ASP A 110 -17.73 -5.50 10.92
C ASP A 110 -16.59 -6.54 10.87
N SER A 111 -16.02 -6.83 9.69
CA SER A 111 -14.92 -7.80 9.54
C SER A 111 -13.66 -7.44 10.35
N GLY A 112 -13.51 -6.16 10.70
CA GLY A 112 -12.35 -5.65 11.42
C GLY A 112 -11.06 -5.60 10.59
N VAL A 113 -11.09 -5.97 9.31
CA VAL A 113 -9.93 -6.02 8.42
C VAL A 113 -9.28 -4.64 8.31
N LEU A 114 -10.06 -3.61 7.95
CA LEU A 114 -9.54 -2.24 7.83
C LEU A 114 -8.95 -1.72 9.16
N SER A 115 -9.55 -2.05 10.30
CA SER A 115 -9.05 -1.60 11.61
C SER A 115 -7.75 -2.33 11.98
N THR A 116 -7.66 -3.63 11.68
CA THR A 116 -6.44 -4.42 11.90
C THR A 116 -5.29 -3.90 11.02
N THR A 117 -5.59 -3.60 9.75
CA THR A 117 -4.62 -3.02 8.82
C THR A 117 -4.16 -1.63 9.25
N ASP A 118 -5.06 -0.78 9.79
CA ASP A 118 -4.68 0.52 10.38
C ASP A 118 -3.71 0.37 11.56
N VAL A 119 -3.97 -0.57 12.47
CA VAL A 119 -3.07 -0.85 13.59
C VAL A 119 -1.71 -1.35 13.09
N SER A 120 -1.69 -2.26 12.12
CA SER A 120 -0.45 -2.78 11.52
C SER A 120 0.38 -1.68 10.84
N ILE A 121 -0.26 -0.81 10.06
CA ILE A 121 0.43 0.31 9.39
C ILE A 121 1.00 1.29 10.42
N ARG A 122 0.21 1.69 11.44
CA ARG A 122 0.70 2.59 12.50
C ARG A 122 1.86 1.97 13.27
N GLY A 123 1.75 0.68 13.60
CA GLY A 123 2.80 -0.04 14.29
C GLY A 123 4.08 -0.12 13.45
N LEU A 124 3.98 -0.38 12.15
CA LEU A 124 5.13 -0.36 11.26
C LEU A 124 5.79 1.03 11.19
N LEU A 125 5.00 2.11 11.13
CA LEU A 125 5.53 3.47 11.12
C LEU A 125 6.25 3.82 12.44
N ALA A 126 5.81 3.23 13.55
CA ALA A 126 6.42 3.41 14.87
C ALA A 126 7.67 2.56 15.10
N LEU A 127 7.91 1.51 14.30
CA LEU A 127 9.02 0.57 14.51
C LEU A 127 10.38 1.27 14.56
N GLN A 128 11.14 0.92 15.59
CA GLN A 128 12.54 1.24 15.74
C GLN A 128 13.41 0.04 15.37
N PRO A 129 14.68 0.28 14.95
CA PRO A 129 15.62 -0.80 14.68
C PRO A 129 15.78 -1.82 15.82
N SER A 130 15.66 -1.37 17.08
CA SER A 130 15.72 -2.22 18.27
C SER A 130 14.61 -3.27 18.33
N ASP A 131 13.45 -2.96 17.78
CA ASP A 131 12.24 -3.80 17.84
C ASP A 131 12.32 -4.98 16.84
N LEU A 132 13.40 -5.05 16.07
CA LEU A 132 13.68 -6.13 15.12
C LEU A 132 14.91 -6.96 15.54
N ALA A 133 15.35 -6.81 16.79
CA ALA A 133 16.48 -7.54 17.34
C ALA A 133 16.17 -9.04 17.58
N ASP A 134 14.91 -9.36 17.84
CA ASP A 134 14.40 -10.73 18.01
C ASP A 134 13.91 -11.30 16.65
N PRO A 135 14.37 -12.49 16.24
CA PRO A 135 13.94 -13.12 15.00
C PRO A 135 12.45 -13.49 14.99
N ASP A 136 11.83 -13.79 16.14
CA ASP A 136 10.41 -14.13 16.22
C ASP A 136 9.54 -12.87 16.09
N GLU A 137 9.96 -11.74 16.69
CA GLU A 137 9.33 -10.44 16.48
C GLU A 137 9.43 -10.00 15.02
N LEU A 138 10.59 -10.20 14.39
CA LEU A 138 10.77 -9.95 12.97
C LEU A 138 9.82 -10.79 12.10
N ARG A 139 9.66 -12.09 12.38
CA ARG A 139 8.71 -12.94 11.63
C ARG A 139 7.28 -12.47 11.80
N ALA A 140 6.87 -12.16 13.03
CA ALA A 140 5.54 -11.62 13.30
C ALA A 140 5.28 -10.31 12.54
N TRP A 141 6.30 -9.44 12.41
CA TRP A 141 6.19 -8.23 11.60
C TRP A 141 6.12 -8.50 10.10
N CYS A 142 6.83 -9.50 9.59
CA CYS A 142 6.70 -9.93 8.20
C CYS A 142 5.29 -10.47 7.91
N GLU A 143 4.74 -11.31 8.79
CA GLU A 143 3.37 -11.83 8.66
C GLU A 143 2.35 -10.69 8.65
N ARG A 144 2.50 -9.70 9.53
CA ARG A 144 1.65 -8.50 9.52
C ARG A 144 1.75 -7.71 8.23
N LEU A 145 2.96 -7.57 7.67
CA LEU A 145 3.15 -6.90 6.39
C LEU A 145 2.44 -7.66 5.25
N GLU A 146 2.56 -8.99 5.22
CA GLU A 146 1.85 -9.85 4.27
C GLU A 146 0.32 -9.64 4.37
N SER A 147 -0.25 -9.62 5.58
CA SER A 147 -1.69 -9.34 5.78
C SER A 147 -2.10 -7.91 5.35
N VAL A 148 -1.22 -6.92 5.51
CA VAL A 148 -1.47 -5.56 4.99
C VAL A 148 -1.52 -5.58 3.46
N GLU A 149 -0.60 -6.30 2.80
CA GLU A 149 -0.58 -6.44 1.34
C GLU A 149 -1.81 -7.18 0.82
N GLU A 150 -2.26 -8.25 1.48
CA GLU A 150 -3.51 -8.96 1.16
C GLU A 150 -4.72 -8.02 1.24
N THR A 151 -4.76 -7.14 2.25
CA THR A 151 -5.82 -6.13 2.37
C THR A 151 -5.77 -5.17 1.18
N PHE A 152 -4.58 -4.75 0.76
CA PHE A 152 -4.42 -3.88 -0.41
C PHE A 152 -4.86 -4.58 -1.71
N ASP A 153 -4.53 -5.86 -1.89
CA ASP A 153 -5.00 -6.65 -3.03
C ASP A 153 -6.53 -6.77 -3.05
N GLY A 154 -7.15 -7.02 -1.90
CA GLY A 154 -8.61 -7.04 -1.78
C GLY A 154 -9.26 -5.71 -2.20
N LEU A 155 -8.69 -4.59 -1.75
CA LEU A 155 -9.18 -3.25 -2.08
C LEU A 155 -8.98 -2.88 -3.56
N ASP A 156 -7.89 -3.35 -4.17
CA ASP A 156 -7.61 -3.15 -5.60
C ASP A 156 -8.56 -4.00 -6.47
N MET A 157 -8.79 -5.27 -6.11
CA MET A 157 -9.78 -6.13 -6.76
C MET A 157 -11.20 -5.55 -6.68
N GLU A 158 -11.60 -5.01 -5.52
CA GLU A 158 -12.90 -4.32 -5.37
C GLU A 158 -13.02 -3.13 -6.32
N ALA A 159 -11.97 -2.31 -6.43
CA ALA A 159 -11.95 -1.16 -7.32
C ALA A 159 -12.00 -1.57 -8.80
N GLN A 160 -11.27 -2.62 -9.18
CA GLN A 160 -11.27 -3.15 -10.54
C GLN A 160 -12.65 -3.70 -10.92
N ALA A 161 -13.29 -4.48 -10.06
CA ALA A 161 -14.64 -5.01 -10.29
C ALA A 161 -15.67 -3.87 -10.50
N ALA A 162 -15.60 -2.82 -9.68
CA ALA A 162 -16.48 -1.67 -9.83
C ALA A 162 -16.25 -0.90 -11.15
N LEU A 163 -15.01 -0.80 -11.63
CA LEU A 163 -14.70 -0.20 -12.93
C LEU A 163 -15.26 -1.02 -14.09
N GLU A 164 -15.15 -2.35 -14.02
CA GLU A 164 -15.71 -3.26 -15.02
C GLU A 164 -17.24 -3.15 -15.10
N GLU A 165 -17.92 -3.06 -13.95
CA GLU A 165 -19.36 -2.83 -13.89
C GLU A 165 -19.76 -1.49 -14.52
N LEU A 166 -19.02 -0.41 -14.24
CA LEU A 166 -19.26 0.91 -14.84
C LEU A 166 -19.07 0.87 -16.36
N GLN A 167 -18.03 0.20 -16.86
CA GLN A 167 -17.78 0.04 -18.29
C GLN A 167 -18.90 -0.74 -18.97
N ALA A 168 -19.33 -1.86 -18.40
CA ALA A 168 -20.43 -2.67 -18.91
C ALA A 168 -21.75 -1.87 -18.98
N ALA A 169 -22.03 -1.05 -17.98
CA ALA A 169 -23.20 -0.17 -17.97
C ALA A 169 -23.16 0.88 -19.10
N VAL A 170 -21.99 1.49 -19.35
CA VAL A 170 -21.79 2.45 -20.44
C VAL A 170 -21.94 1.78 -21.80
N GLU A 171 -21.35 0.59 -22.00
CA GLU A 171 -21.47 -0.17 -23.24
C GLU A 171 -22.93 -0.55 -23.53
N HIS A 172 -23.65 -1.01 -22.52
CA HIS A 172 -25.07 -1.34 -22.65
C HIS A 172 -25.90 -0.13 -23.09
N GLN A 173 -25.68 1.04 -22.47
CA GLN A 173 -26.37 2.28 -22.86
C GLN A 173 -26.05 2.70 -24.31
N GLN A 174 -24.80 2.52 -24.76
CA GLN A 174 -24.42 2.82 -26.14
C GLN A 174 -25.08 1.87 -27.14
N GLN A 175 -25.20 0.59 -26.81
CA GLN A 175 -25.90 -0.40 -27.64
C GLN A 175 -27.39 -0.08 -27.75
N VAL A 176 -28.06 0.27 -26.64
CA VAL A 176 -29.47 0.68 -26.64
C VAL A 176 -29.68 1.92 -27.53
N ARG A 177 -28.81 2.93 -27.44
CA ARG A 177 -28.91 4.14 -28.29
C ARG A 177 -28.70 3.85 -29.78
N ARG A 178 -27.78 2.95 -30.12
CA ARG A 178 -27.52 2.55 -31.52
C ARG A 178 -28.61 1.66 -32.10
N GLY A 179 -29.26 0.83 -31.29
CA GLY A 179 -30.38 -0.02 -31.73
C GLY A 179 -31.73 0.71 -31.82
N ALA A 180 -31.83 1.91 -31.26
CA ALA A 180 -33.01 2.78 -31.34
C ALA A 180 -32.93 3.83 -32.47
N SER A 181 -31.84 3.85 -33.24
CA SER A 181 -31.64 4.70 -34.44
C SER A 181 -31.81 3.87 -35.71
#